data_AF-A0AAE3M835-F1
#
_entry.id   AF-A0AAE3M835-F1
#
_cell.length_a   1.000
_cell.length_b   1.000
_cell.length_c   1.000
_cell.angle_alpha   90.00
_cell.angle_beta   90.00
_cell.angle_gamma   90.00
#
_symmetry.space_group_name_H-M   'P 1'
#
loop_
_entity.id
_entity.type
_entity.pdbx_description
1 polymer ?
#
loop_
_entity_poly.entity_id
_entity_poly.type
_entity_poly.pdbx_seq_one_letter_code
_entity_poly.pdbx_strand_id
1 'polypeptide(L)' 'MKINKKYEVPLTLFLMVSIMTSVITFASIAMHHGISQGFITKWIQMWGMAFSMAYPLVLVIMSPIKRFVAQLVKNE' A
#
# COMPACT_ATOMS: atom_id res chain seq x y z
N MET A 1 10.49 20.79 8.39
CA MET A 1 9.63 21.32 7.31
C MET A 1 8.19 20.87 7.61
N LYS A 2 7.30 21.77 8.04
CA LYS A 2 5.92 21.40 8.43
C LYS A 2 5.07 21.25 7.17
N ILE A 3 4.60 20.04 6.88
CA ILE A 3 3.77 19.74 5.71
C ILE A 3 2.35 20.26 5.98
N ASN A 4 1.73 20.83 4.95
CA ASN A 4 0.42 21.47 5.03
C ASN A 4 -0.69 20.42 5.27
N LYS A 5 -1.60 20.67 6.22
CA LYS A 5 -2.61 19.71 6.75
C LYS A 5 -3.46 19.02 5.66
N LYS A 6 -3.64 19.69 4.52
CA LYS A 6 -4.42 19.20 3.37
C LYS A 6 -3.85 17.93 2.72
N TYR A 7 -2.54 17.69 2.84
CA TYR A 7 -1.88 16.53 2.24
C TYR A 7 -1.58 15.41 3.24
N GLU A 8 -1.89 15.57 4.53
CA GLU A 8 -1.62 14.55 5.54
C GLU A 8 -2.26 13.21 5.19
N VAL A 9 -3.54 13.20 4.82
CA VAL A 9 -4.28 11.97 4.51
C VAL A 9 -3.70 11.23 3.28
N PRO A 10 -3.57 11.85 2.08
CA PRO A 10 -3.03 11.15 0.92
C PRO A 10 -1.56 10.75 1.10
N LEU A 11 -0.75 11.55 1.80
CA LEU A 11 0.65 11.21 2.10
C LEU A 11 0.76 10.05 3.09
N THR A 12 -0.09 10.03 4.12
CA THR A 12 -0.15 8.92 5.09
C THR A 12 -0.54 7.62 4.38
N LEU A 13 -1.57 7.65 3.53
CA LEU A 13 -1.99 6.50 2.74
C LEU A 13 -0.88 6.04 1.78
N PHE A 14 -0.22 6.98 1.11
CA PHE A 14 0.91 6.68 0.22
C PHE A 14 2.03 5.95 0.98
N LEU A 15 2.48 6.49 2.11
CA LEU A 15 3.52 5.87 2.93
C LEU A 15 3.09 4.50 3.47
N MET A 16 1.86 4.37 3.97
CA MET A 16 1.33 3.10 4.46
C MET A 16 1.32 2.04 3.37
N VAL A 17 0.73 2.33 2.20
CA VAL A 17 0.68 1.39 1.08
C VAL A 17 2.08 1.04 0.58
N SER A 18 2.97 2.03 0.49
CA SER A 18 4.35 1.85 0.05
C SER A 18 5.14 0.92 0.98
N ILE A 19 5.04 1.12 2.30
CA ILE A 19 5.70 0.27 3.30
C ILE A 19 5.08 -1.12 3.34
N MET A 20 3.75 -1.23 3.37
CA MET A 20 3.07 -2.54 3.40
C MET A 20 3.41 -3.38 2.16
N THR A 21 3.31 -2.80 0.97
CA THR A 21 3.65 -3.52 -0.27
C THR A 21 5.13 -3.89 -0.32
N SER A 22 6.02 -3.03 0.19
CA SER A 22 7.46 -3.28 0.28
C SER A 22 7.77 -4.50 1.15
N VAL A 23 7.24 -4.53 2.38
CA VAL A 23 7.46 -5.64 3.32
C VAL A 23 6.85 -6.94 2.83
N ILE A 24 5.62 -6.90 2.29
CA ILE A 24 4.94 -8.11 1.79
C ILE A 24 5.68 -8.70 0.58
N THR A 25 6.05 -7.88 -0.39
CA THR A 25 6.79 -8.35 -1.58
C THR A 25 8.19 -8.84 -1.21
N PHE A 26 8.85 -8.20 -0.25
CA PHE A 26 10.15 -8.64 0.27
C PHE A 26 10.04 -10.04 0.88
N ALA A 27 9.11 -10.21 1.83
CA ALA A 27 8.90 -11.48 2.52
C ALA A 27 8.50 -12.59 1.53
N SER A 28 7.59 -12.30 0.60
CA SER A 28 7.13 -13.27 -0.39
C SER A 28 8.26 -13.76 -1.30
N ILE A 29 9.09 -12.84 -1.84
CA ILE A 29 10.22 -13.22 -2.68
C ILE A 29 11.27 -13.97 -1.86
N ALA A 30 11.53 -13.54 -0.61
CA ALA A 30 12.50 -14.20 0.26
C ALA A 30 12.07 -15.63 0.60
N MET A 31 10.78 -15.86 0.85
CA MET A 31 10.23 -17.18 1.16
C MET A 31 10.18 -18.10 -0.07
N HIS A 32 9.81 -17.58 -1.24
CA HIS A 32 9.58 -18.41 -2.43
C HIS A 32 10.84 -18.66 -3.26
N HIS A 33 11.74 -17.68 -3.33
CA HIS A 33 12.92 -17.71 -4.20
C HIS A 33 14.25 -17.72 -3.44
N GLY A 34 14.21 -17.57 -2.11
CA GLY A 34 15.39 -17.36 -1.29
C GLY A 34 16.08 -16.02 -1.58
N ILE A 35 17.16 -15.75 -0.85
CA ILE A 35 18.00 -14.58 -1.07
C ILE A 35 19.15 -15.01 -1.98
N SER A 36 19.01 -14.75 -3.28
CA SER A 36 20.00 -15.08 -4.32
C SER A 36 20.44 -13.85 -5.11
N GLN A 37 21.39 -14.01 -6.04
CA GLN A 37 21.89 -12.91 -6.85
C GLN A 37 20.77 -12.31 -7.72
N GLY A 38 20.55 -11.00 -7.60
CA GLY A 38 19.44 -10.30 -8.27
C GLY A 38 18.13 -10.25 -7.46
N PHE A 39 18.12 -10.74 -6.21
CA PHE A 39 16.97 -10.65 -5.31
C PHE A 39 16.44 -9.21 -5.18
N ILE A 40 17.33 -8.23 -4.91
CA ILE A 40 16.96 -6.83 -4.73
C ILE A 40 16.34 -6.26 -6.02
N THR A 41 16.89 -6.61 -7.18
CA THR A 41 16.38 -6.17 -8.48
C THR A 41 14.98 -6.71 -8.75
N LYS A 42 14.77 -8.01 -8.52
CA LYS A 42 13.44 -8.63 -8.62
C LYS A 42 12.46 -8.04 -7.63
N TRP A 43 12.91 -7.80 -6.41
CA TRP A 43 12.09 -7.19 -5.36
C TRP A 43 11.63 -5.79 -5.73
N ILE A 44 12.52 -4.90 -6.18
CA ILE A 44 12.16 -3.54 -6.59
C ILE A 44 11.19 -3.57 -7.79
N GLN A 45 11.38 -4.46 -8.77
CA GLN A 45 10.45 -4.61 -9.90
C GLN A 45 9.05 -5.04 -9.43
N MET A 46 8.98 -6.10 -8.62
CA MET A 46 7.71 -6.62 -8.11
C MET A 46 7.02 -5.63 -7.18
N TRP A 47 7.78 -4.99 -6.29
CA TRP A 47 7.31 -3.94 -5.40
C TRP A 47 6.77 -2.74 -6.18
N GLY A 48 7.51 -2.24 -7.18
CA GLY A 48 7.07 -1.12 -8.00
C GLY A 48 5.77 -1.39 -8.75
N MET A 49 5.60 -2.61 -9.27
CA MET A 49 4.36 -3.05 -9.91
C MET A 49 3.20 -3.15 -8.91
N ALA A 50 3.43 -3.79 -7.75
CA ALA A 50 2.44 -3.91 -6.70
C ALA A 50 2.00 -2.56 -6.15
N PHE A 51 2.96 -1.64 -5.91
CA PHE A 51 2.70 -0.29 -5.43
C PHE A 51 1.88 0.51 -6.45
N SER A 52 2.27 0.47 -7.73
CA SER A 52 1.58 1.19 -8.81
C SER A 52 0.13 0.74 -8.99
N MET A 53 -0.19 -0.52 -8.68
CA MET A 53 -1.57 -1.02 -8.68
C MET A 53 -2.30 -0.72 -7.36
N ALA A 54 -1.64 -0.91 -6.22
CA ALA A 54 -2.28 -0.79 -4.90
C ALA A 54 -2.67 0.65 -4.57
N TYR A 55 -1.86 1.64 -4.91
CA TYR A 55 -2.14 3.04 -4.61
C TYR A 55 -3.43 3.57 -5.27
N PRO A 56 -3.61 3.50 -6.61
CA PRO A 56 -4.86 3.93 -7.24
C PRO A 56 -6.04 3.08 -6.78
N LEU A 57 -5.83 1.78 -6.55
CA LEU A 57 -6.88 0.90 -6.05
C LEU A 57 -7.39 1.35 -4.68
N VAL A 58 -6.50 1.69 -3.74
CA VAL A 58 -6.90 2.18 -2.41
C VAL A 58 -7.71 3.47 -2.52
N LEU A 59 -7.32 4.39 -3.40
CA LEU A 59 -8.05 5.66 -3.58
C LEU A 59 -9.45 5.43 -4.14
N VAL A 60 -9.59 4.51 -5.10
CA VAL A 60 -10.89 4.16 -5.69
C VAL A 60 -11.76 3.39 -4.71
N ILE A 61 -11.20 2.44 -3.96
CA ILE A 61 -11.92 1.55 -3.04
C ILE A 61 -12.29 2.24 -1.71
N MET A 62 -11.53 3.25 -1.28
CA MET A 62 -11.79 3.95 -0.02
C MET A 62 -13.21 4.54 0.03
N SER A 63 -13.70 5.10 -1.08
CA SER A 63 -15.04 5.70 -1.17
C SER A 63 -16.19 4.69 -0.99
N PRO A 64 -16.26 3.58 -1.74
CA PRO A 64 -17.28 2.57 -1.53
C PRO A 64 -17.14 1.85 -0.19
N ILE A 65 -15.92 1.56 0.30
CA ILE A 65 -15.73 0.95 1.63
C ILE A 65 -16.29 1.86 2.73
N LYS A 66 -16.02 3.16 2.70
CA LYS A 66 -16.56 4.09 3.69
C LYS A 66 -18.09 4.09 3.71
N ARG A 67 -18.73 4.05 2.54
CA ARG A 67 -20.20 3.97 2.43
C ARG A 67 -20.72 2.66 3.02
N PHE A 68 -20.09 1.54 2.67
CA PHE A 68 -20.47 0.22 3.15
C PHE A 68 -20.32 0.10 4.67
N VAL A 69 -19.19 0.55 5.23
CA VAL A 69 -18.96 0.57 6.68
C VAL A 69 -19.97 1.48 7.38
N ALA A 70 -20.30 2.64 6.83
CA ALA A 70 -21.31 3.53 7.40
C ALA A 70 -22.73 2.92 7.41
N GLN A 71 -23.03 1.96 6.53
CA GLN A 71 -24.28 1.21 6.58
C GLN A 71 -24.28 0.10 7.63
N LEU A 72 -23.11 -0.46 7.94
CA LEU A 72 -22.94 -1.51 8.94
C LEU A 72 -22.82 -0.97 10.36
N VAL A 73 -22.20 0.19 10.53
CA VAL A 73 -22.09 0.86 11.82
C VAL A 73 -23.39 1.60 12.09
N LYS A 74 -24.14 1.11 13.08
CA LYS A 74 -25.32 1.81 13.60
C LYS A 74 -24.82 3.08 14.29
N ASN A 75 -25.27 4.25 13.83
CA ASN A 75 -25.09 5.48 14.58
C ASN A 75 -25.88 5.32 15.89
N GLU A 76 -25.19 5.06 17.00
CA GLU A 76 -25.71 5.35 18.34
C GLU A 76 -25.68 6.86 18.60
#